data_AF-A0A847J8X1-F1
#
_entry.id   AF-A0A847J8X1-F1
#
_cell.length_a   1.000
_cell.length_b   1.000
_cell.length_c   1.000
_cell.angle_alpha   90.00
_cell.angle_beta   90.00
_cell.angle_gamma   90.00
#
_symmetry.space_group_name_H-M   'P 1'
#
loop_
_entity.id
_entity.type
_entity.pdbx_description
1 polymer ?
#
loop_
_entity_poly.entity_id
_entity_poly.type
_entity_poly.pdbx_seq_one_letter_code
_entity_poly.pdbx_strand_id
1 'polypeptide(L)'
;MTRLVSDRSRTLVRLLAAAGLATTVTVASIGAVLAHGDVAPQPVDTTGLETVGADWLKENPYRLKGGEQYQKAIEIGTHGFAANCARCHGLQVISGGIAPDLRYLEEGKEGDAWFINRIRHGYSQNGAYKMPPFEGILSQEAMWAIRSYIETREK
;
A
#
# COMPACT_ATOMS: atom_id res chain seq x y z
N MET A 1 21.74 -31.07 -64.85
CA MET A 1 21.02 -29.93 -64.23
C MET A 1 20.01 -30.34 -63.16
N THR A 2 20.13 -31.53 -62.53
CA THR A 2 19.10 -32.08 -61.62
C THR A 2 19.45 -32.03 -60.13
N ARG A 3 20.73 -31.82 -59.76
CA ARG A 3 21.18 -31.77 -58.34
C ARG A 3 20.98 -30.39 -57.66
N LEU A 4 20.99 -29.29 -58.41
CA LEU A 4 20.81 -27.94 -57.85
C LEU A 4 19.36 -27.65 -57.37
N VAL A 5 18.36 -28.28 -58.00
CA VAL A 5 16.94 -28.08 -57.66
C VAL A 5 16.57 -28.80 -56.35
N SER A 6 17.17 -29.96 -56.09
CA SER A 6 16.93 -30.76 -54.88
C SER A 6 17.45 -30.10 -53.60
N ASP A 7 18.53 -29.31 -53.69
CA ASP A 7 19.19 -28.73 -52.52
C ASP A 7 18.52 -27.43 -52.05
N ARG A 8 18.00 -26.63 -53.00
CA ARG A 8 17.16 -25.46 -52.70
C ARG A 8 15.84 -25.84 -52.04
N SER A 9 15.21 -26.93 -52.48
CA SER A 9 13.96 -27.45 -51.90
C SER A 9 14.13 -27.90 -50.45
N ARG A 10 15.22 -28.60 -50.13
CA ARG A 10 15.53 -29.07 -48.77
C ARG A 10 15.87 -27.91 -47.82
N THR A 11 16.51 -26.86 -48.31
CA THR A 11 16.84 -25.66 -47.54
C THR A 11 15.60 -24.81 -47.25
N LEU A 12 14.69 -24.67 -48.23
CA LEU A 12 13.42 -23.96 -48.06
C LEU A 12 12.47 -24.66 -47.07
N VAL A 13 12.36 -25.99 -47.14
CA VAL A 13 11.55 -26.77 -46.18
C VAL A 13 12.09 -26.66 -44.75
N ARG A 14 13.42 -26.61 -44.56
CA ARG A 14 14.06 -26.42 -43.25
C ARG A 14 13.84 -25.00 -42.69
N LEU A 15 13.90 -23.97 -43.54
CA LEU A 15 13.62 -22.59 -43.13
C LEU A 15 12.15 -22.37 -42.77
N LEU A 16 11.22 -23.01 -43.49
CA LEU A 16 9.78 -22.97 -43.17
C LEU A 16 9.45 -23.76 -41.90
N ALA A 17 10.11 -24.90 -41.66
CA ALA A 17 9.96 -25.66 -40.42
C ALA A 17 10.52 -24.92 -39.18
N ALA A 18 11.64 -24.20 -39.34
CA ALA A 18 12.22 -23.38 -38.27
C ALA A 18 11.37 -22.12 -37.99
N ALA A 19 10.75 -21.53 -39.02
CA ALA A 19 9.85 -20.39 -38.86
C ALA A 19 8.54 -20.76 -38.15
N GLY A 20 7.97 -21.95 -38.44
CA GLY A 20 6.74 -22.43 -37.80
C GLY A 20 6.92 -22.84 -36.32
N LEU A 21 8.11 -23.29 -35.94
CA LEU A 21 8.43 -23.59 -34.53
C LEU A 21 8.71 -22.31 -33.72
N ALA A 22 9.16 -21.24 -34.35
CA ALA A 22 9.42 -19.96 -33.70
C ALA A 22 8.16 -19.11 -33.47
N THR A 23 7.06 -19.35 -34.21
CA THR A 23 5.80 -18.59 -34.06
C THR A 23 4.80 -19.23 -33.09
N THR A 24 5.03 -20.46 -32.63
CA THR A 24 4.11 -21.17 -31.72
C THR A 24 4.46 -21.03 -30.23
N VAL A 25 5.61 -20.42 -29.89
CA VAL A 25 6.09 -20.27 -28.50
C VAL A 25 5.69 -18.94 -27.85
N THR A 26 5.13 -17.98 -28.59
CA THR A 26 4.80 -16.64 -28.05
C THR A 26 3.39 -16.48 -27.49
N VAL A 27 2.54 -17.52 -27.48
CA VAL A 27 1.13 -17.43 -27.03
C VAL A 27 0.87 -18.27 -25.77
N ALA A 28 1.76 -18.25 -24.78
CA ALA A 28 1.60 -19.04 -23.55
C ALA A 28 1.88 -18.27 -22.25
N SER A 29 1.70 -16.93 -22.23
CA SER A 29 1.96 -16.13 -21.03
C SER A 29 0.93 -15.01 -20.80
N ILE A 30 -0.36 -15.26 -21.04
CA ILE A 30 -1.42 -14.46 -20.42
C ILE A 30 -1.78 -15.14 -19.10
N GLY A 31 -0.83 -15.16 -18.17
CA GLY A 31 -1.18 -15.41 -16.76
C GLY A 31 -2.11 -14.28 -16.34
N ALA A 32 -3.22 -14.60 -15.68
CA ALA A 32 -4.06 -13.59 -15.06
C ALA A 32 -3.20 -12.81 -14.06
N VAL A 33 -2.67 -11.66 -14.48
CA VAL A 33 -2.00 -10.73 -13.59
C VAL A 33 -3.12 -10.17 -12.73
N LEU A 34 -3.30 -10.71 -11.53
CA LEU A 34 -4.08 -10.12 -10.46
C LEU A 34 -3.34 -8.83 -10.02
N ALA A 35 -3.33 -7.82 -10.89
CA ALA A 35 -2.65 -6.54 -10.70
C ALA A 35 -3.36 -5.66 -9.66
N HIS A 36 -4.50 -6.12 -9.16
CA HIS A 36 -5.25 -5.49 -8.10
C HIS A 36 -4.80 -6.21 -6.83
N GLY A 37 -3.74 -5.71 -6.20
CA GLY A 37 -3.24 -6.25 -4.93
C GLY A 37 -4.36 -6.36 -3.89
N ASP A 38 -4.12 -7.15 -2.84
CA ASP A 38 -5.09 -7.33 -1.76
C ASP A 38 -5.57 -5.97 -1.23
N VAL A 39 -6.88 -5.75 -1.31
CA VAL A 39 -7.54 -4.52 -0.86
C VAL A 39 -7.97 -4.61 0.61
N ALA A 40 -7.72 -5.74 1.27
CA ALA A 40 -7.88 -5.86 2.71
C ALA A 40 -6.82 -5.01 3.45
N PRO A 41 -7.16 -4.44 4.62
CA PRO A 41 -6.17 -3.80 5.49
C PRO A 41 -5.00 -4.74 5.79
N GLN A 42 -3.79 -4.21 5.64
CA GLN A 42 -2.55 -4.95 5.83
C GLN A 42 -1.99 -4.70 7.23
N PRO A 43 -1.56 -5.75 7.96
CA PRO A 43 -0.92 -5.57 9.25
C PRO A 43 0.36 -4.74 9.11
N VAL A 44 0.67 -3.97 10.15
CA VAL A 44 1.85 -3.10 10.20
C VAL A 44 2.81 -3.65 11.24
N ASP A 45 4.05 -3.94 10.83
CA ASP A 45 5.10 -4.33 11.75
C ASP A 45 5.52 -3.14 12.60
N THR A 46 5.36 -3.28 13.92
CA THR A 46 5.66 -2.24 14.92
C THR A 46 6.94 -2.53 15.69
N THR A 47 7.75 -3.49 15.23
CA THR A 47 9.03 -3.87 15.85
C THR A 47 9.92 -2.65 16.05
N GLY A 48 10.45 -2.51 17.27
CA GLY A 48 11.32 -1.40 17.68
C GLY A 48 10.58 -0.21 18.29
N LEU A 49 9.25 -0.19 18.26
CA LEU A 49 8.45 0.74 19.06
C LEU A 49 8.24 0.20 20.46
N GLU A 50 8.27 1.11 21.44
CA GLU A 50 7.79 0.79 22.78
C GLU A 50 6.29 0.46 22.75
N THR A 51 5.91 -0.56 23.51
CA THR A 51 4.52 -0.96 23.70
C THR A 51 3.77 0.07 24.53
N VAL A 52 2.53 0.39 24.16
CA VAL A 52 1.77 1.48 24.80
C VAL A 52 0.59 1.00 25.64
N GLY A 53 0.47 -0.32 25.80
CA GLY A 53 -0.54 -0.96 26.64
C GLY A 53 -1.89 -1.13 25.94
N ALA A 54 -2.83 -1.74 26.67
CA ALA A 54 -4.17 -2.06 26.15
C ALA A 54 -5.14 -0.87 26.18
N ASP A 55 -4.92 0.07 27.10
CA ASP A 55 -5.77 1.25 27.21
C ASP A 55 -5.50 2.20 26.04
N TRP A 56 -6.58 2.72 25.45
CA TRP A 56 -6.49 3.65 24.34
C TRP A 56 -6.03 5.02 24.82
N LEU A 57 -4.83 5.39 24.39
CA LEU A 57 -4.26 6.72 24.61
C LEU A 57 -5.04 7.75 23.79
N LYS A 58 -4.96 9.01 24.23
CA LYS A 58 -5.62 10.15 23.58
C LYS A 58 -4.63 11.10 22.89
N GLU A 59 -3.34 10.89 23.11
CA GLU A 59 -2.26 11.72 22.59
C GLU A 59 -1.18 10.80 22.03
N ASN A 60 -0.49 11.24 20.99
CA ASN A 60 0.52 10.44 20.32
C ASN A 60 1.72 10.17 21.27
N PRO A 61 1.89 8.92 21.76
CA PRO A 61 2.92 8.59 22.74
C PRO A 61 4.33 8.73 22.17
N TYR A 62 4.51 8.44 20.88
CA TYR A 62 5.82 8.50 20.23
C TYR A 62 6.24 9.93 19.99
N ARG A 63 5.31 10.83 19.62
CA ARG A 63 5.59 12.26 19.52
C ARG A 63 5.96 12.85 20.87
N LEU A 64 5.25 12.49 21.95
CA LEU A 64 5.55 12.96 23.30
C LEU A 64 6.91 12.48 23.81
N LYS A 65 7.32 11.26 23.45
CA LYS A 65 8.66 10.73 23.75
C LYS A 65 9.76 11.42 22.94
N GLY A 66 9.49 11.74 21.69
CA GLY A 66 10.48 12.30 20.77
C GLY A 66 11.61 11.31 20.44
N GLY A 67 12.74 11.86 19.99
CA GLY A 67 13.97 11.09 19.77
C GLY A 67 13.82 9.90 18.82
N GLU A 68 14.54 8.82 19.11
CA GLU A 68 14.56 7.60 18.28
C GLU A 68 13.19 6.94 18.16
N GLN A 69 12.37 6.97 19.21
CA GLN A 69 11.02 6.40 19.19
C GLN A 69 10.11 7.15 18.21
N TYR A 70 10.18 8.48 18.16
CA TYR A 70 9.41 9.25 17.18
C TYR A 70 9.90 9.01 15.75
N GLN A 71 11.21 8.93 15.53
CA GLN A 71 11.77 8.64 14.20
C GLN A 71 11.37 7.25 13.70
N LYS A 72 11.44 6.24 14.56
CA LYS A 72 10.98 4.88 14.24
C LYS A 72 9.48 4.85 13.95
N ALA A 73 8.68 5.61 14.69
CA ALA A 73 7.24 5.74 14.44
C ALA A 73 6.94 6.39 13.08
N ILE A 74 7.70 7.41 12.68
CA ILE A 74 7.56 8.04 11.35
C ILE A 74 7.93 7.05 10.23
N GLU A 75 9.01 6.29 10.39
CA GLU A 75 9.44 5.25 9.44
C GLU A 75 8.35 4.19 9.24
N ILE A 76 7.88 3.58 10.34
CA ILE A 76 6.81 2.58 10.32
C ILE A 76 5.51 3.20 9.77
N GLY A 77 5.17 4.41 10.19
CA GLY A 77 3.99 5.14 9.77
C GLY A 77 3.98 5.44 8.27
N THR A 78 5.15 5.68 7.67
CA THR A 78 5.28 5.90 6.22
C THR A 78 4.77 4.67 5.46
N HIS A 79 5.22 3.49 5.86
CA HIS A 79 4.79 2.22 5.24
C HIS A 79 3.34 1.87 5.58
N GLY A 80 2.94 2.05 6.84
CA GLY A 80 1.58 1.79 7.30
C GLY A 80 0.55 2.65 6.56
N PHE A 81 0.84 3.95 6.38
CA PHE A 81 -0.02 4.87 5.65
C PHE A 81 -0.08 4.53 4.16
N ALA A 82 1.06 4.22 3.53
CA ALA A 82 1.12 3.84 2.12
C ALA A 82 0.28 2.59 1.83
N ALA A 83 0.36 1.58 2.70
CA ALA A 83 -0.39 0.32 2.54
C ALA A 83 -1.89 0.48 2.82
N ASN A 84 -2.28 1.26 3.82
CA ASN A 84 -3.65 1.24 4.34
C ASN A 84 -4.49 2.49 4.05
N CYS A 85 -3.86 3.64 3.80
CA CYS A 85 -4.56 4.94 3.81
C CYS A 85 -4.46 5.70 2.49
N ALA A 86 -3.32 5.57 1.80
CA ALA A 86 -2.97 6.40 0.66
C ALA A 86 -3.92 6.27 -0.54
N ARG A 87 -4.63 5.15 -0.67
CA ARG A 87 -5.65 4.96 -1.71
C ARG A 87 -6.78 6.00 -1.64
N CYS A 88 -7.16 6.44 -0.44
CA CYS A 88 -8.25 7.38 -0.22
C CYS A 88 -7.75 8.76 0.18
N HIS A 89 -6.74 8.81 1.05
CA HIS A 89 -6.16 10.06 1.58
C HIS A 89 -4.99 10.58 0.74
N GLY A 90 -4.67 9.89 -0.36
CA GLY A 90 -3.65 10.30 -1.33
C GLY A 90 -2.23 9.87 -0.96
N LEU A 91 -1.37 9.79 -1.97
CA LEU A 91 0.04 9.46 -1.77
C LEU A 91 0.72 10.56 -0.98
N GLN A 92 1.57 10.18 -0.03
CA GLN A 92 2.25 11.12 0.86
C GLN A 92 1.29 12.06 1.62
N VAL A 93 0.05 11.60 1.84
CA VAL A 93 -1.03 12.34 2.51
C VAL A 93 -1.58 13.52 1.70
N ILE A 94 -1.22 13.64 0.42
CA ILE A 94 -1.74 14.69 -0.47
C ILE A 94 -3.01 14.16 -1.14
N SER A 95 -4.17 14.53 -0.61
CA SER A 95 -5.45 13.99 -1.09
C SER A 95 -5.78 14.42 -2.52
N GLY A 96 -6.27 13.47 -3.32
CA GLY A 96 -6.87 13.72 -4.63
C GLY A 96 -8.37 14.07 -4.59
N GLY A 97 -8.95 14.29 -3.41
CA GLY A 97 -10.36 14.66 -3.24
C GLY A 97 -11.33 13.51 -2.95
N ILE A 98 -10.86 12.27 -2.81
CA ILE A 98 -11.70 11.11 -2.43
C ILE A 98 -12.05 11.16 -0.94
N ALA A 99 -11.06 11.44 -0.10
CA ALA A 99 -11.21 11.62 1.34
C ALA A 99 -10.51 12.92 1.80
N PRO A 100 -10.75 13.40 3.02
CA PRO A 100 -10.08 14.62 3.51
C PRO A 100 -8.56 14.52 3.44
N ASP A 101 -7.91 15.65 3.15
CA ASP A 101 -6.46 15.80 3.23
C ASP A 101 -6.04 15.88 4.71
N LEU A 102 -5.33 14.87 5.19
CA LEU A 102 -4.99 14.74 6.60
C LEU A 102 -3.85 15.68 7.03
N ARG A 103 -3.20 16.39 6.10
CA ARG A 103 -2.19 17.41 6.42
C ARG A 103 -2.83 18.62 7.13
N TYR A 104 -4.14 18.80 6.95
CA TYR A 104 -4.94 19.82 7.64
C TYR A 104 -5.69 19.29 8.87
N LEU A 105 -5.46 18.04 9.27
CA LEU A 105 -5.96 17.56 10.55
C LEU A 105 -5.28 18.35 11.67
N GLU A 106 -6.05 18.72 12.69
CA GLU A 106 -5.53 19.48 13.83
C GLU A 106 -4.31 18.80 14.45
N GLU A 107 -3.35 19.60 14.90
CA GLU A 107 -2.14 19.12 15.56
C GLU A 107 -2.36 18.99 17.06
N GLY A 108 -1.58 18.14 17.70
CA GLY A 108 -1.65 17.95 19.15
C GLY A 108 -2.90 17.20 19.60
N LYS A 109 -3.28 17.42 20.86
CA LYS A 109 -4.20 16.57 21.61
C LYS A 109 -5.58 16.40 20.97
N GLU A 110 -6.21 17.49 20.52
CA GLU A 110 -7.57 17.42 19.96
C GLU A 110 -7.57 16.65 18.64
N GLY A 111 -6.58 16.92 17.78
CA GLY A 111 -6.38 16.16 16.56
C GLY A 111 -6.01 14.70 16.79
N ASP A 112 -5.24 14.40 17.85
CA ASP A 112 -4.87 13.03 18.22
C ASP A 112 -6.09 12.24 18.69
N ALA A 113 -6.91 12.83 19.56
CA ALA A 113 -8.15 12.22 20.03
C ALA A 113 -9.13 11.98 18.87
N TRP A 114 -9.22 12.93 17.93
CA TRP A 114 -10.02 12.76 16.72
C TRP A 114 -9.46 11.67 15.82
N PHE A 115 -8.14 11.67 15.56
CA PHE A 115 -7.46 10.69 14.74
C PHE A 115 -7.68 9.27 15.26
N ILE A 116 -7.38 9.03 16.54
CA ILE A 116 -7.42 7.68 17.11
C ILE A 116 -8.86 7.16 17.13
N ASN A 117 -9.85 8.02 17.42
CA ASN A 117 -11.24 7.62 17.35
C ASN A 117 -11.66 7.28 15.90
N ARG A 118 -11.24 8.10 14.93
CA ARG A 118 -11.62 7.96 13.53
C ARG A 118 -11.01 6.72 12.88
N ILE A 119 -9.71 6.46 13.08
CA ILE A 119 -9.05 5.28 12.50
C ILE A 119 -9.60 3.98 13.06
N ARG A 120 -9.96 3.96 14.35
CA ARG A 120 -10.51 2.77 15.01
C ARG A 120 -11.88 2.39 14.48
N HIS A 121 -12.80 3.35 14.40
CA HIS A 121 -14.21 3.09 14.11
C HIS A 121 -14.61 3.41 12.66
N GLY A 122 -13.73 4.03 11.88
CA GLY A 122 -13.99 4.40 10.50
C GLY A 122 -15.04 5.52 10.36
N TYR A 123 -15.68 5.54 9.19
CA TYR A 123 -16.78 6.43 8.89
C TYR A 123 -17.79 5.71 8.00
N SER A 124 -19.04 5.65 8.44
CA SER A 124 -20.14 5.07 7.69
C SER A 124 -21.13 6.15 7.25
N GLN A 125 -21.63 6.02 6.03
CA GLN A 125 -22.71 6.87 5.50
C GLN A 125 -23.63 5.99 4.65
N ASN A 126 -24.94 6.14 4.83
CA ASN A 126 -25.97 5.38 4.09
C ASN A 126 -25.79 3.85 4.18
N GLY A 127 -25.43 3.35 5.36
CA GLY A 127 -25.24 1.91 5.60
C GLY A 127 -23.96 1.31 5.03
N ALA A 128 -23.08 2.11 4.43
CA ALA A 128 -21.79 1.65 3.90
C ALA A 128 -20.61 2.41 4.52
N TYR A 129 -19.49 1.72 4.75
CA TYR A 129 -18.25 2.35 5.16
C TYR A 129 -17.65 3.18 4.02
N LYS A 130 -17.39 4.44 4.29
CA LYS A 130 -16.61 5.37 3.47
C LYS A 130 -15.14 5.41 3.90
N MET A 131 -14.90 5.15 5.18
CA MET A 131 -13.60 4.83 5.74
C MET A 131 -13.77 3.55 6.57
N PRO A 132 -12.98 2.50 6.33
CA PRO A 132 -13.09 1.25 7.08
C PRO A 132 -12.61 1.44 8.53
N PRO A 133 -13.18 0.71 9.50
CA PRO A 133 -12.62 0.61 10.85
C PRO A 133 -11.35 -0.26 10.83
N PHE A 134 -10.33 0.14 11.60
CA PHE A 134 -9.08 -0.61 11.71
C PHE A 134 -8.84 -1.21 13.10
N GLU A 135 -9.73 -0.98 14.07
CA GLU A 135 -9.64 -1.64 15.38
C GLU A 135 -9.73 -3.16 15.24
N GLY A 136 -8.86 -3.88 15.94
CA GLY A 136 -8.72 -5.34 15.82
C GLY A 136 -7.91 -5.81 14.60
N ILE A 137 -7.51 -4.90 13.71
CA ILE A 137 -6.64 -5.20 12.56
C ILE A 137 -5.27 -4.55 12.73
N LEU A 138 -5.25 -3.25 13.01
CA LEU A 138 -4.03 -2.52 13.35
C LEU A 138 -3.88 -2.46 14.87
N SER A 139 -2.66 -2.62 15.37
CA SER A 139 -2.34 -2.36 16.76
C SER A 139 -2.43 -0.87 17.07
N GLN A 140 -2.55 -0.52 18.35
CA GLN A 140 -2.52 0.88 18.79
C GLN A 140 -1.20 1.55 18.37
N GLU A 141 -0.08 0.83 18.49
CA GLU A 141 1.25 1.27 18.06
C GLU A 141 1.28 1.61 16.57
N ALA A 142 0.67 0.78 15.72
CA ALA A 142 0.59 1.02 14.29
C ALA A 142 -0.22 2.27 13.95
N MET A 143 -1.35 2.48 14.64
CA MET A 143 -2.17 3.67 14.46
C MET A 143 -1.39 4.94 14.85
N TRP A 144 -0.68 4.91 15.99
CA TRP A 144 0.14 6.05 16.42
C TRP A 144 1.34 6.31 15.51
N ALA A 145 1.97 5.27 14.96
CA ALA A 145 3.01 5.41 13.96
C ALA A 145 2.48 6.13 12.70
N ILE A 146 1.30 5.74 12.20
CA ILE A 146 0.63 6.42 11.08
C ILE A 146 0.37 7.90 11.41
N ARG A 147 -0.10 8.20 12.63
CA ARG A 147 -0.28 9.59 13.10
C ARG A 147 1.04 10.36 13.07
N SER A 148 2.11 9.80 13.61
CA SER A 148 3.44 10.40 13.58
C SER A 148 3.90 10.72 12.16
N TYR A 149 3.64 9.84 11.20
CA TYR A 149 3.95 10.12 9.80
C TYR A 149 3.14 11.30 9.24
N ILE A 150 1.81 11.33 9.48
CA ILE A 150 0.93 12.40 9.02
C ILE A 150 1.37 13.76 9.57
N GLU A 151 1.73 13.82 10.84
CA GLU A 151 2.19 15.04 11.53
C GLU A 151 3.46 15.67 10.92
N THR A 152 4.22 14.92 10.11
CA THR A 152 5.44 15.42 9.44
C THR A 152 5.21 15.99 8.05
N ARG A 153 3.98 15.97 7.53
CA ARG A 153 3.70 16.40 6.16
C ARG A 153 3.49 17.90 6.07
N GLU A 154 4.05 18.52 5.04
CA GLU A 154 3.85 19.94 4.74
C GLU A 154 2.44 20.22 4.23
N LYS A 155 1.86 21.35 4.62
CA LYS A 155 0.49 21.75 4.29
C LYS A 155 0.39 22.40 2.91
#